data_AF-A0A8D8G7K6-F1
#
_entry.id   AF-A0A8D8G7K6-F1
#
_cell.length_a   1.000
_cell.length_b   1.000
_cell.length_c   1.000
_cell.angle_alpha   90.00
_cell.angle_beta   90.00
_cell.angle_gamma   90.00
#
_symmetry.space_group_name_H-M   'P 1'
#
loop_
_entity.id
_entity.type
_entity.pdbx_description
1 polymer ?
#
loop_
_entity_poly.entity_id
_entity_poly.type
_entity_poly.pdbx_seq_one_letter_code
_entity_poly.pdbx_strand_id
1 'polypeptide(L)'
;MSFRVDLSSAAESAQMGTVEPQERIRQLAALSNSVEVDGNIPIKRYYRSGLEMVRMAAVYLAEGNVESAYILYMKFITLFVEKIKGHPEFKAVPADLKQQNVKKLKEVFPVAEKLKERLLEKFRREYQQFLEAKRKAEREREEKRLREERERAKAGTIVAPTPAKIPEPSAPPSSMLVDSGMLDRVLYPNDFPSDPSRSAAGLLLPDAKPAFDRTLKPSPTSVLAAGTLRSVTVPTNTMAKFLQLAARNTAANVETCGILAGKLAQNKLVITHVIVPKQKGTADSCTTMCEEDIFNYQDQQN
;
A
#
# COMPACT_ATOMS: atom_id res chain seq x y z
N MET A 1 -3.65 12.57 26.38
CA MET A 1 -2.95 11.42 25.75
C MET A 1 -4.02 10.43 25.30
N SER A 2 -4.39 10.45 24.02
CA SER A 2 -5.41 9.55 23.47
C SER A 2 -4.68 8.53 22.60
N PHE A 3 -4.57 7.29 23.07
CA PHE A 3 -4.05 6.17 22.29
C PHE A 3 -5.09 5.81 21.21
N ARG A 4 -5.00 6.43 20.04
CA ARG A 4 -5.59 5.85 18.83
C ARG A 4 -4.71 4.67 18.44
N VAL A 5 -5.14 3.47 18.80
CA VAL A 5 -4.62 2.24 18.19
C VAL A 5 -4.99 2.33 16.71
N ASP A 6 -4.00 2.33 15.82
CA ASP A 6 -4.20 2.33 14.38
C ASP A 6 -4.99 1.08 13.97
N LEU A 7 -6.32 1.24 13.88
CA LEU A 7 -7.27 0.20 13.50
C LEU A 7 -6.95 -0.40 12.12
N SER A 8 -6.24 0.31 11.26
CA SER A 8 -5.76 -0.19 9.97
C SER A 8 -4.71 -1.30 10.12
N SER A 9 -3.77 -1.14 11.06
CA SER A 9 -2.71 -2.14 11.29
C SER A 9 -3.27 -3.41 11.92
N ALA A 10 -4.27 -3.29 12.80
CA ALA A 10 -4.95 -4.43 13.40
C ALA A 10 -5.83 -5.19 12.37
N ALA A 11 -6.50 -4.47 11.48
CA ALA A 11 -7.30 -5.07 10.41
C ALA A 11 -6.44 -5.77 9.34
N GLU A 12 -5.31 -5.17 8.92
CA GLU A 12 -4.35 -5.81 8.02
C GLU A 12 -3.70 -7.05 8.66
N SER A 13 -3.36 -6.98 9.95
CA SER A 13 -2.82 -8.12 10.70
C SER A 13 -3.84 -9.25 10.84
N ALA A 14 -5.13 -8.93 11.03
CA ALA A 14 -6.21 -9.91 11.09
C ALA A 14 -6.48 -10.58 9.73
N GLN A 15 -6.33 -9.83 8.62
CA GLN A 15 -6.47 -10.38 7.27
C GLN A 15 -5.28 -11.28 6.91
N MET A 16 -4.08 -10.93 7.35
CA MET A 16 -2.83 -11.67 7.10
C MET A 16 -2.64 -12.93 7.96
N GLY A 17 -3.34 -13.06 9.09
CA GLY A 17 -3.34 -14.29 9.90
C GLY A 17 -4.05 -15.48 9.24
N THR A 18 -4.78 -15.25 8.14
CA THR A 18 -5.47 -16.29 7.36
C THR A 18 -4.55 -17.04 6.40
N VAL A 19 -3.41 -16.45 6.07
CA VAL A 19 -2.48 -16.94 5.06
C VAL A 19 -1.42 -17.82 5.73
N GLU A 20 -1.10 -18.96 5.11
CA GLU A 20 -0.07 -19.86 5.62
C GLU A 20 1.30 -19.14 5.69
N PRO A 21 2.12 -19.38 6.74
CA PRO A 21 3.39 -18.67 6.95
C PRO A 21 4.35 -18.71 5.74
N GLN A 22 4.43 -19.87 5.06
CA GLN A 22 5.27 -20.04 3.88
C GLN A 22 4.80 -19.19 2.70
N GLU A 23 3.47 -19.10 2.50
CA GLU A 23 2.89 -18.33 1.42
C GLU A 23 3.09 -16.83 1.65
N ARG A 24 2.98 -16.36 2.90
CA ARG A 24 3.26 -14.96 3.23
C ARG A 24 4.72 -14.59 2.96
N ILE A 25 5.68 -15.46 3.29
CA ILE A 25 7.10 -15.25 2.91
C ILE A 25 7.27 -15.23 1.39
N ARG A 26 6.58 -16.12 0.66
CA ARG A 26 6.60 -16.15 -0.81
C ARG A 26 6.06 -14.85 -1.41
N GLN A 27 4.99 -14.29 -0.86
CA GLN A 27 4.45 -12.99 -1.28
C GLN A 27 5.46 -11.86 -1.05
N LEU A 28 6.15 -11.82 0.10
CA LEU A 28 7.22 -10.85 0.35
C LEU A 28 8.39 -11.02 -0.65
N ALA A 29 8.76 -12.26 -0.98
CA ALA A 29 9.78 -12.54 -1.98
C ALA A 29 9.35 -12.09 -3.39
N ALA A 30 8.06 -12.26 -3.74
CA ALA A 30 7.51 -11.80 -5.01
C ALA A 30 7.57 -10.26 -5.14
N LEU A 31 7.23 -9.53 -4.06
CA LEU A 31 7.40 -8.08 -4.01
C LEU A 31 8.85 -7.66 -4.22
N SER A 32 9.80 -8.46 -3.74
CA SER A 32 11.24 -8.20 -3.88
C SER A 32 11.74 -8.39 -5.32
N ASN A 33 11.12 -9.30 -6.10
CA ASN A 33 11.48 -9.59 -7.49
C ASN A 33 10.94 -8.55 -8.49
N SER A 34 10.14 -7.57 -8.05
CA SER A 34 9.59 -6.48 -8.88
C SER A 34 10.63 -5.44 -9.33
N VAL A 35 11.93 -5.79 -9.33
CA VAL A 35 13.01 -4.91 -9.79
C VAL A 35 13.25 -5.15 -11.27
N GLU A 36 13.12 -4.08 -12.04
CA GLU A 36 13.49 -4.04 -13.44
C GLU A 36 14.75 -3.21 -13.63
N VAL A 37 15.54 -3.59 -14.63
CA VAL A 37 16.77 -2.90 -15.02
C VAL A 37 16.58 -2.42 -16.45
N ASP A 38 16.37 -1.12 -16.59
CA ASP A 38 16.36 -0.41 -17.86
C ASP A 38 17.80 -0.16 -18.33
N GLY A 39 18.11 -0.56 -19.55
CA GLY A 39 19.42 -0.38 -20.19
C GLY A 39 19.73 1.05 -20.64
N ASN A 40 18.72 1.94 -20.69
CA ASN A 40 18.91 3.36 -21.00
C ASN A 40 19.37 4.18 -19.79
N ILE A 41 19.29 3.60 -18.59
CA ILE A 41 19.71 4.26 -17.35
C ILE A 41 21.16 3.89 -17.06
N PRO A 42 22.09 4.85 -16.91
CA PRO A 42 23.49 4.55 -16.67
C PRO A 42 23.69 3.59 -15.49
N ILE A 43 24.54 2.58 -15.67
CA ILE A 43 24.62 1.48 -14.71
C ILE A 43 25.05 1.91 -13.31
N LYS A 44 25.89 2.95 -13.23
CA LYS A 44 26.35 3.56 -11.97
C LYS A 44 25.19 4.00 -11.08
N ARG A 45 24.06 4.41 -11.68
CA ARG A 45 22.86 4.81 -10.94
C ARG A 45 22.28 3.62 -10.14
N TYR A 46 22.27 2.42 -10.70
CA TYR A 46 21.81 1.23 -9.98
C TYR A 46 22.70 0.91 -8.78
N TYR A 47 24.02 0.96 -8.94
CA TYR A 47 24.97 0.74 -7.85
C TYR A 47 24.76 1.73 -6.69
N ARG A 48 24.54 3.01 -7.01
CA ARG A 48 24.19 4.04 -6.00
C ARG A 48 22.85 3.74 -5.34
N SER A 49 21.79 3.54 -6.12
CA SER A 49 20.46 3.19 -5.60
C SER A 49 20.47 1.92 -4.75
N GLY A 50 21.34 0.96 -5.06
CA GLY A 50 21.53 -0.26 -4.29
C GLY A 50 22.02 -0.01 -2.87
N LEU A 51 23.00 0.89 -2.70
CA LEU A 51 23.48 1.28 -1.38
C LEU A 51 22.37 1.93 -0.55
N GLU A 52 21.53 2.75 -1.18
CA GLU A 52 20.36 3.34 -0.53
C GLU A 52 19.31 2.29 -0.13
N MET A 53 19.09 1.24 -0.92
CA MET A 53 18.22 0.12 -0.51
C MET A 53 18.73 -0.53 0.79
N VAL A 54 20.04 -0.75 0.90
CA VAL A 54 20.66 -1.33 2.10
C VAL A 54 20.55 -0.37 3.29
N ARG A 55 20.75 0.92 3.08
CA ARG A 55 20.60 1.95 4.11
C ARG A 55 19.17 2.00 4.64
N MET A 56 18.18 2.01 3.75
CA MET A 56 16.76 2.02 4.12
C MET A 56 16.35 0.73 4.83
N ALA A 57 16.87 -0.43 4.40
CA ALA A 57 16.62 -1.69 5.09
C ALA A 57 17.12 -1.67 6.54
N ALA A 58 18.29 -1.07 6.79
CA ALA A 58 18.82 -0.90 8.14
C ALA A 58 17.95 0.02 9.01
N VAL A 59 17.40 1.10 8.44
CA VAL A 59 16.44 1.97 9.14
C VAL A 59 15.17 1.20 9.51
N TYR A 60 14.58 0.46 8.57
CA TYR A 60 13.39 -0.35 8.86
C TYR A 60 13.65 -1.43 9.92
N LEU A 61 14.85 -2.02 9.94
CA LEU A 61 15.25 -2.94 11.00
C LEU A 61 15.30 -2.27 12.37
N ALA A 62 15.89 -1.08 12.45
CA ALA A 62 15.98 -0.31 13.69
C ALA A 62 14.58 0.10 14.20
N GLU A 63 13.64 0.35 13.29
CA GLU A 63 12.24 0.66 13.60
C GLU A 63 11.38 -0.58 13.95
N GLY A 64 11.94 -1.79 13.81
CA GLY A 64 11.21 -3.03 14.04
C GLY A 64 10.31 -3.47 12.88
N ASN A 65 10.29 -2.74 11.77
CA ASN A 65 9.59 -3.14 10.54
C ASN A 65 10.43 -4.16 9.76
N VAL A 66 10.40 -5.39 10.26
CA VAL A 66 11.15 -6.53 9.71
C VAL A 66 10.69 -6.96 8.31
N GLU A 67 9.42 -6.73 7.95
CA GLU A 67 8.88 -7.12 6.64
C GLU A 67 9.42 -6.22 5.53
N SER A 68 9.33 -4.89 5.71
CA SER A 68 9.89 -3.93 4.75
C SER A 68 11.42 -4.04 4.64
N ALA A 69 12.11 -4.30 5.76
CA ALA A 69 13.54 -4.54 5.75
C ALA A 69 13.91 -5.78 4.93
N TYR A 70 13.20 -6.90 5.13
CA TYR A 70 13.42 -8.12 4.37
C TYR A 70 13.19 -7.90 2.86
N ILE A 71 12.09 -7.23 2.49
CA ILE A 71 11.81 -6.89 1.09
C ILE A 71 12.98 -6.11 0.48
N LEU A 72 13.48 -5.07 1.16
CA LEU A 72 14.57 -4.25 0.63
C LEU A 72 15.90 -5.00 0.50
N TYR A 73 16.27 -5.83 1.48
CA TYR A 73 17.47 -6.66 1.37
C TYR A 73 17.35 -7.68 0.24
N MET A 74 16.21 -8.33 0.11
CA MET A 74 15.95 -9.25 -1.01
C MET A 74 15.96 -8.51 -2.35
N LYS A 75 15.39 -7.31 -2.42
CA LYS A 75 15.39 -6.44 -3.60
C LYS A 75 16.81 -6.10 -4.04
N PHE A 76 17.68 -5.74 -3.09
CA PHE A 76 19.10 -5.50 -3.33
C PHE A 76 19.80 -6.76 -3.86
N ILE A 77 19.59 -7.91 -3.21
CA ILE A 77 20.18 -9.19 -3.63
C ILE A 77 19.74 -9.53 -5.06
N THR A 78 18.43 -9.55 -5.35
CA THR A 78 17.88 -9.88 -6.67
C THR A 78 18.40 -8.92 -7.75
N LEU A 79 18.44 -7.61 -7.47
CA LEU A 79 19.00 -6.62 -8.39
C LEU A 79 20.44 -6.98 -8.80
N PHE A 80 21.33 -7.20 -7.83
CA PHE A 80 22.76 -7.36 -8.14
C PHE A 80 23.19 -8.79 -8.47
N VAL A 81 22.44 -9.80 -8.05
CA VAL A 81 22.75 -11.21 -8.33
C VAL A 81 22.14 -11.67 -9.65
N GLU A 82 20.96 -11.18 -9.99
CA GLU A 82 20.19 -11.66 -11.14
C GLU A 82 20.06 -10.59 -12.22
N LYS A 83 19.46 -9.44 -11.89
CA LYS A 83 18.97 -8.48 -12.90
C LYS A 83 20.08 -7.66 -13.56
N ILE A 84 21.02 -7.12 -12.77
CA ILE A 84 22.02 -6.14 -13.24
C ILE A 84 22.97 -6.71 -14.30
N LYS A 85 23.15 -8.04 -14.31
CA LYS A 85 24.03 -8.74 -15.26
C LYS A 85 23.54 -8.62 -16.70
N GLY A 86 22.24 -8.38 -16.91
CA GLY A 86 21.63 -8.16 -18.22
C GLY A 86 21.81 -6.73 -18.76
N HIS A 87 22.34 -5.80 -17.98
CA HIS A 87 22.50 -4.41 -18.39
C HIS A 87 23.61 -4.26 -19.47
N PRO A 88 23.41 -3.45 -20.54
CA PRO A 88 24.40 -3.29 -21.61
C PRO A 88 25.79 -2.87 -21.12
N GLU A 89 25.84 -1.93 -20.18
CA GLU A 89 27.10 -1.41 -19.60
C GLU A 89 27.73 -2.31 -18.50
N PHE A 90 27.16 -3.48 -18.17
CA PHE A 90 27.64 -4.31 -17.04
C PHE A 90 29.11 -4.71 -17.14
N LYS A 91 29.58 -4.99 -18.37
CA LYS A 91 30.98 -5.33 -18.63
C LYS A 91 31.91 -4.13 -18.40
N ALA A 92 31.46 -2.91 -18.68
CA ALA A 92 32.21 -1.67 -18.56
C ALA A 92 32.27 -1.09 -17.13
N VAL A 93 31.55 -1.69 -16.17
CA VAL A 93 31.58 -1.24 -14.77
C VAL A 93 32.99 -1.41 -14.17
N PRO A 94 33.55 -0.37 -13.50
CA PRO A 94 34.85 -0.44 -12.83
C PRO A 94 34.95 -1.58 -11.82
N ALA A 95 36.14 -2.18 -11.72
CA ALA A 95 36.40 -3.32 -10.83
C ALA A 95 36.14 -2.97 -9.35
N ASP A 96 36.56 -1.78 -8.90
CA ASP A 96 36.38 -1.32 -7.52
C ASP A 96 34.90 -1.27 -7.11
N LEU A 97 34.03 -0.78 -8.01
CA LEU A 97 32.60 -0.69 -7.75
C LEU A 97 31.96 -2.09 -7.68
N LYS A 98 32.40 -3.03 -8.53
CA LYS A 98 32.00 -4.43 -8.44
C LYS A 98 32.44 -5.04 -7.11
N GLN A 99 33.68 -4.79 -6.69
CA GLN A 99 34.23 -5.32 -5.45
C GLN A 99 33.49 -4.78 -4.21
N GLN A 100 33.19 -3.48 -4.17
CA GLN A 100 32.38 -2.89 -3.10
C GLN A 100 30.99 -3.52 -3.03
N ASN A 101 30.34 -3.72 -4.17
CA ASN A 101 29.02 -4.36 -4.22
C ASN A 101 29.08 -5.83 -3.77
N VAL A 102 30.11 -6.59 -4.17
CA VAL A 102 30.32 -7.96 -3.70
C VAL A 102 30.53 -8.01 -2.19
N LYS A 103 31.31 -7.07 -1.62
CA LYS A 103 31.46 -6.95 -0.17
C LYS A 103 30.11 -6.70 0.50
N LYS A 104 29.30 -5.80 -0.06
CA LYS A 104 27.98 -5.47 0.48
C LYS A 104 27.00 -6.64 0.39
N LEU A 105 27.01 -7.40 -0.70
CA LEU A 105 26.26 -8.63 -0.82
C LEU A 105 26.64 -9.63 0.28
N LYS A 106 27.94 -9.84 0.55
CA LYS A 106 28.41 -10.73 1.62
C LYS A 106 27.93 -10.29 3.02
N GLU A 107 27.77 -8.99 3.25
CA GLU A 107 27.19 -8.46 4.49
C GLU A 107 25.67 -8.67 4.55
N VAL A 108 24.97 -8.47 3.42
CA VAL A 108 23.50 -8.47 3.35
C VAL A 108 22.90 -9.88 3.33
N PHE A 109 23.52 -10.84 2.64
CA PHE A 109 23.02 -12.22 2.54
C PHE A 109 22.70 -12.86 3.91
N PRO A 110 23.65 -12.93 4.87
CA PRO A 110 23.37 -13.56 6.17
C PRO A 110 22.35 -12.78 6.99
N VAL A 111 22.24 -11.46 6.80
CA VAL A 111 21.22 -10.65 7.45
C VAL A 111 19.85 -11.01 6.88
N ALA A 112 19.69 -11.06 5.56
CA ALA A 112 18.44 -11.42 4.90
C ALA A 112 17.95 -12.83 5.29
N GLU A 113 18.87 -13.80 5.41
CA GLU A 113 18.56 -15.16 5.86
C GLU A 113 18.02 -15.18 7.29
N LYS A 114 18.70 -14.52 8.23
CA LYS A 114 18.21 -14.39 9.62
C LYS A 114 16.87 -13.67 9.70
N LEU A 115 16.65 -12.65 8.87
CA LEU A 115 15.35 -11.97 8.80
C LEU A 115 14.25 -12.92 8.32
N LYS A 116 14.53 -13.75 7.32
CA LYS A 116 13.58 -14.75 6.80
C LYS A 116 13.16 -15.72 7.90
N GLU A 117 14.11 -16.24 8.67
CA GLU A 117 13.83 -17.13 9.80
C GLU A 117 12.95 -16.44 10.85
N ARG A 118 13.32 -15.22 11.25
CA ARG A 118 12.56 -14.42 12.22
C ARG A 118 11.13 -14.12 11.75
N LEU A 119 10.96 -13.80 10.46
CA LEU A 119 9.64 -13.58 9.86
C LEU A 119 8.81 -14.86 9.82
N LEU A 120 9.43 -16.00 9.47
CA LEU A 120 8.74 -17.28 9.44
C LEU A 120 8.24 -17.68 10.83
N GLU A 121 9.05 -17.47 11.87
CA GLU A 121 8.64 -17.71 13.26
C GLU A 121 7.50 -16.78 13.67
N LYS A 122 7.60 -15.48 13.36
CA LYS A 122 6.54 -14.49 13.59
C LYS A 122 5.22 -14.95 12.94
N PHE A 123 5.26 -15.29 11.66
CA PHE A 123 4.06 -15.70 10.92
C PHE A 123 3.50 -17.03 11.41
N ARG A 124 4.36 -17.99 11.79
CA ARG A 124 3.91 -19.25 12.37
C ARG A 124 3.13 -19.03 13.65
N ARG A 125 3.61 -18.15 14.54
CA ARG A 125 2.93 -17.80 15.78
C ARG A 125 1.59 -17.11 15.52
N GLU A 126 1.56 -16.13 14.62
CA GLU A 126 0.31 -15.43 14.23
C GLU A 126 -0.72 -16.41 13.63
N TYR A 127 -0.27 -17.32 12.76
CA TYR A 127 -1.12 -18.33 12.14
C TYR A 127 -1.66 -19.35 13.16
N GLN A 128 -0.85 -19.78 14.13
CA GLN A 128 -1.31 -20.66 15.21
C GLN A 128 -2.39 -20.00 16.07
N GLN A 129 -2.19 -18.73 16.45
CA GLN A 129 -3.19 -17.95 17.20
C GLN A 129 -4.50 -17.81 16.42
N PHE A 130 -4.41 -17.59 15.11
CA PHE A 130 -5.58 -17.55 14.23
C PHE A 130 -6.34 -18.89 14.22
N LEU A 131 -5.63 -20.02 14.09
CA LEU A 131 -6.24 -21.35 14.10
C LEU A 131 -6.94 -21.66 15.43
N GLU A 132 -6.32 -21.29 16.55
CA GLU A 132 -6.91 -21.46 17.89
C GLU A 132 -8.16 -20.59 18.08
N ALA A 133 -8.10 -19.31 17.68
CA ALA A 133 -9.25 -18.42 17.71
C ALA A 133 -10.40 -18.93 16.85
N LYS A 134 -10.10 -19.45 15.64
CA LYS A 134 -11.09 -20.06 14.74
C LYS A 134 -11.77 -21.28 15.39
N ARG A 135 -10.99 -22.19 15.99
CA ARG A 135 -11.50 -23.38 16.70
C ARG A 135 -12.33 -23.02 17.94
N LYS A 136 -11.98 -21.95 18.65
CA LYS A 136 -12.74 -21.48 19.81
C LYS A 136 -14.08 -20.88 19.35
N ALA A 137 -14.07 -20.04 18.32
CA ALA A 137 -15.29 -19.45 17.76
C ALA A 137 -16.24 -20.50 17.17
N GLU A 138 -15.71 -21.56 16.55
CA GLU A 138 -16.52 -22.67 16.05
C GLU A 138 -17.21 -23.45 17.18
N ARG A 139 -16.48 -23.77 18.26
CA ARG A 139 -17.04 -24.41 19.47
C ARG A 139 -18.12 -23.55 20.13
N GLU A 140 -17.88 -22.25 20.30
CA GLU A 140 -18.87 -21.34 20.88
C GLU A 140 -20.13 -21.23 20.01
N ARG A 141 -19.99 -21.26 18.67
CA ARG A 141 -21.13 -21.28 17.75
C ARG A 141 -21.93 -22.58 17.85
N GLU A 142 -21.25 -23.71 17.96
CA GLU A 142 -21.89 -25.02 18.11
C GLU A 142 -22.63 -25.12 19.46
N GLU A 143 -21.99 -24.71 20.56
CA GLU A 143 -22.62 -24.65 21.88
C GLU A 143 -23.85 -23.73 21.90
N LYS A 144 -23.76 -22.58 21.23
CA LYS A 144 -24.90 -21.65 21.10
C LYS A 144 -26.05 -22.28 20.32
N ARG A 145 -25.77 -22.97 19.20
CA ARG A 145 -26.77 -23.69 18.41
C ARG A 145 -27.46 -24.78 19.23
N LEU A 146 -26.68 -25.59 19.96
CA LEU A 146 -27.22 -26.65 20.82
C LEU A 146 -28.09 -26.07 21.95
N ARG A 147 -27.68 -24.94 22.52
CA ARG A 147 -28.47 -24.23 23.55
C ARG A 147 -29.79 -23.71 23.00
N GLU A 148 -29.78 -23.06 21.83
CA GLU A 148 -30.98 -22.58 21.15
C GLU A 148 -31.93 -23.72 20.79
N GLU A 149 -31.41 -24.86 20.33
CA GLU A 149 -32.19 -26.07 20.05
C GLU A 149 -32.81 -26.66 21.32
N ARG A 150 -32.05 -26.73 22.42
CA ARG A 150 -32.56 -27.20 23.72
C ARG A 150 -33.61 -26.26 24.30
N GLU A 151 -33.47 -24.95 24.11
CA GLU A 151 -34.49 -23.96 24.51
C GLU A 151 -35.76 -24.08 23.66
N ARG A 152 -35.64 -24.28 22.33
CA ARG A 152 -36.78 -24.56 21.45
C ARG A 152 -37.50 -25.86 21.80
N ALA A 153 -36.78 -26.94 22.07
CA ALA A 153 -37.37 -28.23 22.47
C ALA A 153 -38.15 -28.13 23.79
N LYS A 154 -37.64 -27.35 24.76
CA LYS A 154 -38.35 -27.08 26.02
C LYS A 154 -39.60 -26.22 25.81
N ALA A 155 -39.55 -25.21 24.93
CA ALA A 155 -40.71 -24.39 24.59
C ALA A 155 -41.80 -25.15 23.80
N GLY A 156 -41.43 -26.19 23.05
CA GLY A 156 -42.37 -27.05 22.31
C GLY A 156 -43.13 -28.10 23.14
N THR A 157 -42.88 -28.20 24.46
CA THR A 157 -43.50 -29.24 25.32
C THR A 157 -44.68 -28.72 26.17
N ILE A 158 -45.09 -27.46 26.02
CA ILE A 158 -46.29 -26.92 26.68
C ILE A 158 -47.25 -26.40 25.62
N VAL A 159 -48.06 -27.31 25.04
CA VAL A 159 -49.50 -27.16 24.74
C VAL A 159 -49.95 -28.51 24.16
N ALA A 160 -50.41 -29.40 25.04
CA ALA A 160 -51.39 -30.41 24.67
C ALA A 160 -52.72 -29.99 25.35
N PRO A 161 -53.74 -29.54 24.60
CA PRO A 161 -55.10 -29.58 25.06
C PRO A 161 -55.78 -30.85 24.53
N THR A 162 -56.53 -31.45 25.43
CA THR A 162 -57.46 -32.57 25.32
C THR A 162 -58.44 -32.51 24.12
N PRO A 163 -58.99 -33.66 23.69
CA PRO A 163 -59.78 -33.80 22.47
C PRO A 163 -61.23 -33.33 22.66
N ALA A 164 -61.72 -32.46 21.78
CA ALA A 164 -63.14 -32.11 21.69
C ALA A 164 -63.67 -32.28 20.26
N LYS A 165 -64.47 -33.35 20.09
CA LYS A 165 -65.64 -33.56 19.22
C LYS A 165 -65.67 -32.93 17.81
N ILE A 166 -65.69 -33.82 16.82
CA ILE A 166 -66.14 -33.66 15.43
C ILE A 166 -67.66 -33.37 15.40
N PRO A 167 -68.15 -32.51 14.50
CA PRO A 167 -69.11 -32.97 13.49
C PRO A 167 -68.69 -32.64 12.04
N GLU A 168 -68.73 -33.66 11.19
CA GLU A 168 -68.78 -33.63 9.72
C GLU A 168 -70.25 -33.47 9.22
N PRO A 169 -70.58 -33.39 7.91
CA PRO A 169 -70.07 -32.49 6.87
C PRO A 169 -71.21 -31.93 5.96
N SER A 170 -70.96 -30.86 5.20
CA SER A 170 -71.61 -30.68 3.88
C SER A 170 -70.73 -29.83 2.97
N ALA A 171 -70.47 -30.38 1.78
CA ALA A 171 -69.59 -29.87 0.72
C ALA A 171 -70.42 -29.70 -0.58
N PRO A 172 -69.81 -29.43 -1.76
CA PRO A 172 -69.15 -28.21 -2.27
C PRO A 172 -69.84 -27.83 -3.64
N PRO A 173 -69.26 -27.27 -4.75
CA PRO A 173 -67.88 -26.85 -5.12
C PRO A 173 -67.77 -25.45 -5.76
N SER A 174 -66.58 -24.84 -5.92
CA SER A 174 -65.63 -25.12 -7.02
C SER A 174 -64.31 -24.33 -6.94
N SER A 175 -63.21 -25.06 -7.24
CA SER A 175 -62.03 -24.74 -8.10
C SER A 175 -61.11 -23.52 -7.74
N MET A 176 -59.78 -23.47 -7.93
CA MET A 176 -58.70 -24.39 -8.33
C MET A 176 -57.35 -23.88 -7.76
N LEU A 177 -56.45 -24.84 -7.46
CA LEU A 177 -54.98 -24.87 -7.62
C LEU A 177 -54.19 -23.55 -7.68
N VAL A 178 -53.22 -23.38 -6.77
CA VAL A 178 -51.97 -22.67 -7.10
C VAL A 178 -50.76 -23.38 -6.50
N ASP A 179 -49.83 -23.71 -7.40
CA ASP A 179 -48.57 -24.43 -7.24
C ASP A 179 -47.44 -23.52 -6.71
N SER A 180 -46.42 -24.13 -6.10
CA SER A 180 -45.21 -23.49 -5.62
C SER A 180 -44.23 -23.17 -6.77
N GLY A 181 -43.62 -21.98 -6.74
CA GLY A 181 -42.28 -21.81 -7.32
C GLY A 181 -42.00 -20.50 -8.06
N MET A 182 -40.94 -19.83 -7.57
CA MET A 182 -39.94 -19.07 -8.36
C MET A 182 -40.20 -17.61 -8.79
N LEU A 183 -39.18 -16.80 -8.45
CA LEU A 183 -38.66 -15.58 -9.10
C LEU A 183 -39.45 -14.29 -8.82
N ASP A 184 -38.90 -13.37 -8.01
CA ASP A 184 -37.88 -12.36 -8.37
C ASP A 184 -38.46 -11.18 -9.17
N ARG A 185 -38.02 -9.97 -8.82
CA ARG A 185 -38.39 -8.63 -9.33
C ARG A 185 -39.64 -7.94 -8.74
N VAL A 186 -39.43 -7.26 -7.63
CA VAL A 186 -40.20 -6.04 -7.31
C VAL A 186 -39.54 -4.86 -8.03
N LEU A 187 -40.07 -4.54 -9.22
CA LEU A 187 -39.86 -3.26 -9.92
C LEU A 187 -41.12 -2.43 -9.67
N TYR A 188 -41.02 -1.31 -8.96
CA TYR A 188 -42.17 -0.41 -8.79
C TYR A 188 -42.37 0.47 -10.04
N PRO A 189 -43.60 0.61 -10.56
CA PRO A 189 -43.91 1.34 -11.79
C PRO A 189 -43.78 2.87 -11.70
N ASN A 190 -43.32 3.47 -12.80
CA ASN A 190 -43.48 4.89 -13.14
C ASN A 190 -44.96 5.27 -13.28
N ASP A 191 -45.31 6.50 -12.89
CA ASP A 191 -46.43 7.24 -13.48
C ASP A 191 -46.17 8.76 -13.46
N PHE A 192 -46.63 9.41 -14.54
CA PHE A 192 -46.71 10.84 -14.88
C PHE A 192 -45.64 11.44 -15.82
N PRO A 193 -46.06 12.27 -16.82
CA PRO A 193 -46.19 11.82 -18.22
C PRO A 193 -45.38 12.65 -19.24
N SER A 194 -45.26 12.10 -20.45
CA SER A 194 -44.81 12.66 -21.73
C SER A 194 -45.38 14.08 -22.00
N ASP A 195 -44.77 15.02 -22.75
CA ASP A 195 -44.11 14.91 -24.06
C ASP A 195 -43.43 16.29 -24.44
N PRO A 196 -43.00 16.60 -25.69
CA PRO A 196 -41.59 16.65 -26.10
C PRO A 196 -41.09 18.02 -26.64
N SER A 197 -39.78 18.08 -26.93
CA SER A 197 -39.12 19.04 -27.84
C SER A 197 -38.98 20.50 -27.38
N ARG A 198 -37.75 20.87 -27.00
CA ARG A 198 -37.16 22.19 -27.32
C ARG A 198 -35.63 22.14 -27.23
N SER A 199 -34.98 22.15 -28.38
CA SER A 199 -33.61 22.62 -28.53
C SER A 199 -33.60 24.14 -28.34
N ALA A 200 -32.82 24.66 -27.39
CA ALA A 200 -32.35 26.04 -27.41
C ALA A 200 -31.11 26.18 -26.53
N ALA A 201 -30.06 26.72 -27.13
CA ALA A 201 -28.80 27.07 -26.51
C ALA A 201 -28.98 28.06 -25.34
N GLY A 202 -28.17 27.88 -24.30
CA GLY A 202 -27.98 28.83 -23.22
C GLY A 202 -26.51 28.82 -22.80
N LEU A 203 -25.77 29.83 -23.27
CA LEU A 203 -24.38 30.11 -22.97
C LEU A 203 -24.15 30.36 -21.47
N LEU A 204 -23.20 29.66 -20.85
CA LEU A 204 -22.36 30.20 -19.78
C LEU A 204 -20.93 29.69 -19.92
N LEU A 205 -19.98 30.64 -19.85
CA LEU A 205 -18.55 30.51 -20.12
C LEU A 205 -17.78 29.66 -19.07
N PRO A 206 -16.56 29.21 -19.40
CA PRO A 206 -15.83 28.19 -18.66
C PRO A 206 -15.06 28.74 -17.47
N ASP A 207 -15.33 28.24 -16.27
CA ASP A 207 -14.38 28.31 -15.14
C ASP A 207 -13.62 26.99 -15.03
N ALA A 208 -12.87 26.67 -16.10
CA ALA A 208 -12.02 25.50 -16.14
C ALA A 208 -10.65 25.87 -15.56
N LYS A 209 -10.48 25.63 -14.27
CA LYS A 209 -9.15 25.35 -13.72
C LYS A 209 -8.50 24.29 -14.63
N PRO A 210 -7.25 24.47 -15.12
CA PRO A 210 -6.64 23.48 -16.00
C PRO A 210 -6.62 22.13 -15.28
N ALA A 211 -7.47 21.22 -15.73
CA ALA A 211 -7.46 19.83 -15.30
C ALA A 211 -6.24 19.19 -15.95
N PHE A 212 -5.11 19.23 -15.23
CA PHE A 212 -3.91 18.53 -15.66
C PHE A 212 -4.19 17.04 -15.69
N ASP A 213 -4.14 16.47 -16.89
CA ASP A 213 -4.15 15.04 -17.10
C ASP A 213 -2.91 14.41 -16.42
N ARG A 214 -3.16 13.64 -15.37
CA ARG A 214 -2.13 12.98 -14.55
C ARG A 214 -1.75 11.60 -15.07
N THR A 215 -2.34 11.15 -16.19
CA THR A 215 -2.08 9.81 -16.77
C THR A 215 -0.65 9.64 -17.27
N LEU A 216 0.05 10.73 -17.58
CA LEU A 216 1.45 10.73 -18.04
C LEU A 216 2.47 10.95 -16.91
N LYS A 217 2.04 11.11 -15.66
CA LYS A 217 2.98 11.26 -14.55
C LYS A 217 3.59 9.90 -14.25
N PRO A 218 4.92 9.70 -14.38
CA PRO A 218 5.54 8.43 -14.06
C PRO A 218 5.16 8.05 -12.63
N SER A 219 4.57 6.87 -12.49
CA SER A 219 4.27 6.30 -11.19
C SER A 219 5.58 6.27 -10.38
N PRO A 220 5.56 6.67 -9.10
CA PRO A 220 6.76 6.57 -8.30
C PRO A 220 7.09 5.08 -8.19
N THR A 221 8.18 4.65 -8.84
CA THR A 221 8.74 3.29 -8.75
C THR A 221 9.30 2.99 -7.33
N SER A 222 8.87 3.75 -6.32
CA SER A 222 9.20 3.53 -4.91
C SER A 222 8.15 2.59 -4.30
N VAL A 223 8.35 1.31 -4.59
CA VAL A 223 7.55 0.14 -4.17
C VAL A 223 7.71 -0.17 -2.67
N LEU A 224 7.52 0.81 -1.78
CA LEU A 224 7.70 0.63 -0.32
C LEU A 224 6.42 0.62 0.51
N ALA A 225 5.27 0.66 -0.15
CA ALA A 225 4.01 0.18 0.40
C ALA A 225 3.11 -0.17 -0.79
N ALA A 226 2.17 -1.07 -0.60
CA ALA A 226 1.11 -1.33 -1.55
C ALA A 226 0.32 -0.03 -1.87
N GLY A 227 0.76 0.72 -2.88
CA GLY A 227 0.04 1.87 -3.45
C GLY A 227 -0.13 3.12 -2.57
N THR A 228 0.45 3.21 -1.37
CA THR A 228 0.24 4.37 -0.47
C THR A 228 1.43 5.34 -0.45
N LEU A 229 1.15 6.63 -0.65
CA LEU A 229 2.15 7.71 -0.56
C LEU A 229 2.55 7.93 0.90
N ARG A 230 3.86 8.01 1.17
CA ARG A 230 4.40 8.33 2.51
C ARG A 230 4.19 9.80 2.85
N SER A 231 3.95 10.09 4.13
CA SER A 231 3.84 11.47 4.62
C SER A 231 5.20 12.16 4.64
N VAL A 232 5.24 13.42 4.21
CA VAL A 232 6.43 14.28 4.25
C VAL A 232 6.23 15.33 5.34
N THR A 233 7.18 15.41 6.27
CA THR A 233 7.23 16.45 7.31
C THR A 233 8.23 17.51 6.91
N VAL A 234 7.76 18.75 6.74
CA VAL A 234 8.58 19.90 6.35
C VAL A 234 8.62 20.90 7.52
N PRO A 235 9.81 21.36 7.97
CA PRO A 235 9.91 22.41 8.96
C PRO A 235 9.17 23.69 8.53
N THR A 236 8.50 24.35 9.47
CA THR A 236 7.63 25.51 9.16
C THR A 236 8.40 26.71 8.61
N ASN A 237 9.69 26.85 8.97
CA ASN A 237 10.55 27.95 8.52
C ASN A 237 11.25 27.68 7.17
N THR A 238 11.06 26.50 6.58
CA THR A 238 11.75 26.11 5.34
C THR A 238 11.47 27.08 4.20
N MET A 239 10.21 27.43 3.97
CA MET A 239 9.82 28.31 2.86
C MET A 239 10.34 29.74 3.07
N ALA A 240 10.23 30.27 4.28
CA ALA A 240 10.70 31.62 4.60
C ALA A 240 12.21 31.77 4.40
N LYS A 241 13.01 30.80 4.87
CA LYS A 241 14.45 30.80 4.66
C LYS A 241 14.83 30.68 3.19
N PHE A 242 14.11 29.85 2.43
CA PHE A 242 14.35 29.69 1.00
C PHE A 242 14.06 30.99 0.22
N LEU A 243 12.92 31.64 0.47
CA LEU A 243 12.58 32.91 -0.15
C LEU A 243 13.61 34.00 0.16
N GLN A 244 14.15 34.04 1.39
CA GLN A 244 15.22 34.97 1.76
C GLN A 244 16.52 34.72 0.95
N LEU A 245 16.89 33.45 0.75
CA LEU A 245 18.07 33.09 -0.05
C LEU A 245 17.86 33.42 -1.55
N ALA A 246 16.67 33.17 -2.08
CA ALA A 246 16.34 33.40 -3.48
C ALA A 246 16.03 34.88 -3.80
N ALA A 247 15.85 35.74 -2.79
CA ALA A 247 15.34 37.10 -2.94
C ALA A 247 16.09 37.94 -4.00
N ARG A 248 17.42 37.82 -4.06
CA ARG A 248 18.23 38.56 -5.06
C ARG A 248 17.91 38.12 -6.49
N ASN A 249 17.71 36.82 -6.71
CA ASN A 249 17.37 36.28 -8.03
C ASN A 249 15.92 36.62 -8.38
N THR A 250 15.00 36.49 -7.44
CA THR A 250 13.59 36.88 -7.64
C THR A 250 13.45 38.36 -8.00
N ALA A 251 14.20 39.25 -7.35
CA ALA A 251 14.21 40.68 -7.70
C ALA A 251 14.75 40.96 -9.12
N ALA A 252 15.61 40.07 -9.64
CA ALA A 252 16.14 40.13 -10.99
C ALA A 252 15.28 39.38 -12.02
N ASN A 253 14.08 38.90 -11.64
CA ASN A 253 13.22 38.04 -12.44
C ASN A 253 13.96 36.76 -12.91
N VAL A 254 14.68 36.12 -11.99
CA VAL A 254 15.43 34.88 -12.21
C VAL A 254 14.92 33.82 -11.24
N GLU A 255 14.45 32.70 -11.79
CA GLU A 255 13.98 31.54 -11.03
C GLU A 255 15.13 30.85 -10.28
N THR A 256 14.82 30.31 -9.11
CA THR A 256 15.75 29.56 -8.27
C THR A 256 15.06 28.34 -7.70
N CYS A 257 15.67 27.16 -7.82
CA CYS A 257 15.22 25.92 -7.21
C CYS A 257 16.04 25.55 -5.97
N GLY A 258 15.38 24.84 -5.05
CA GLY A 258 16.00 24.16 -3.94
C GLY A 258 15.51 22.71 -3.90
N ILE A 259 16.39 21.80 -3.50
CA ILE A 259 16.09 20.38 -3.33
C ILE A 259 15.84 20.11 -1.85
N LEU A 260 14.66 19.59 -1.53
CA LEU A 260 14.34 19.17 -0.18
C LEU A 260 15.07 17.86 0.11
N ALA A 261 16.02 17.90 1.03
CA ALA A 261 16.81 16.75 1.47
C ALA A 261 16.44 16.40 2.92
N GLY A 262 16.44 15.10 3.21
CA GLY A 262 15.95 14.62 4.49
C GLY A 262 16.30 13.17 4.72
N LYS A 263 15.71 12.64 5.79
CA LYS A 263 15.86 11.24 6.20
C LYS A 263 14.50 10.56 6.28
N LEU A 264 14.49 9.26 6.06
CA LEU A 264 13.36 8.40 6.40
C LEU A 264 13.42 8.09 7.90
N ALA A 265 12.32 8.34 8.61
CA ALA A 265 12.17 7.95 10.00
C ALA A 265 10.69 7.65 10.29
N GLN A 266 10.40 6.54 10.96
CA GLN A 266 9.08 6.07 11.35
C GLN A 266 8.11 6.03 10.16
N ASN A 267 8.57 5.47 9.03
CA ASN A 267 7.83 5.45 7.76
C ASN A 267 7.40 6.84 7.23
N LYS A 268 8.02 7.93 7.70
CA LYS A 268 7.78 9.32 7.25
C LYS A 268 9.06 9.93 6.69
N LEU A 269 8.92 10.77 5.67
CA LEU A 269 10.04 11.53 5.11
C LEU A 269 10.17 12.83 5.88
N VAL A 270 11.24 12.96 6.67
CA VAL A 270 11.49 14.16 7.48
C VAL A 270 12.54 15.01 6.78
N ILE A 271 12.13 16.18 6.29
CA ILE A 271 13.03 17.13 5.66
C ILE A 271 13.91 17.78 6.73
N THR A 272 15.22 17.70 6.55
CA THR A 272 16.22 18.24 7.48
C THR A 272 16.95 19.44 6.89
N HIS A 273 17.17 19.44 5.58
CA HIS A 273 17.94 20.48 4.90
C HIS A 273 17.32 20.83 3.54
N VAL A 274 17.58 22.04 3.06
CA VAL A 274 17.31 22.46 1.68
C VAL A 274 18.65 22.67 1.00
N ILE A 275 18.91 21.92 -0.06
CA ILE A 275 20.12 22.07 -0.86
C ILE A 275 19.79 23.03 -2.00
N VAL A 276 20.51 24.15 -2.07
CA VAL A 276 20.44 25.05 -3.22
C VAL A 276 21.61 24.69 -4.14
N PRO A 277 21.38 23.92 -5.21
CA PRO A 277 22.48 23.46 -6.06
C PRO A 277 23.02 24.61 -6.90
N LYS A 278 24.20 24.38 -7.49
CA LYS A 278 24.66 25.17 -8.64
C LYS A 278 23.57 25.07 -9.71
N GLN A 279 23.12 26.20 -10.22
CA GLN A 279 21.98 26.24 -11.12
C GLN A 279 22.04 27.46 -12.03
N LYS A 280 21.33 27.39 -13.16
CA LYS A 280 21.13 28.50 -14.08
C LYS A 280 19.64 28.79 -14.19
N GLY A 281 19.22 29.97 -13.74
CA GLY A 281 17.85 30.43 -13.81
C GLY A 281 17.60 31.35 -15.02
N THR A 282 16.38 31.31 -15.52
CA THR A 282 15.75 32.27 -16.44
C THR A 282 14.49 32.82 -15.75
N ALA A 283 13.71 33.66 -16.44
CA ALA A 283 12.46 34.21 -15.90
C ALA A 283 11.35 33.17 -15.71
N ASP A 284 11.50 31.98 -16.30
CA ASP A 284 10.47 30.96 -16.41
C ASP A 284 10.98 29.53 -16.13
N SER A 285 12.30 29.35 -15.93
CA SER A 285 12.89 28.04 -15.69
C SER A 285 14.15 28.13 -14.83
N CYS A 286 14.48 27.05 -14.15
CA CYS A 286 15.79 26.90 -13.52
C CYS A 286 16.32 25.48 -13.73
N THR A 287 17.58 25.38 -14.14
CA THR A 287 18.23 24.10 -14.45
C THR A 287 19.34 23.86 -13.44
N THR A 288 19.28 22.73 -12.74
CA THR A 288 20.34 22.28 -11.84
C THR A 288 21.57 21.85 -12.64
N MET A 289 22.73 22.25 -12.15
CA MET A 289 24.03 21.95 -12.75
C MET A 289 24.83 21.08 -11.78
N CYS A 290 25.71 20.22 -12.30
CA CYS A 290 26.60 19.38 -11.49
C CYS A 290 25.84 18.50 -10.48
N GLU A 291 24.90 17.69 -10.94
CA GLU A 291 24.09 16.82 -10.07
C GLU A 291 24.94 15.91 -9.17
N GLU A 292 26.14 15.51 -9.61
CA GLU A 292 27.05 14.69 -8.79
C GLU A 292 27.46 15.38 -7.47
N ASP A 293 27.61 16.70 -7.44
CA ASP A 293 27.93 17.45 -6.21
C ASP A 293 26.78 17.38 -5.21
N ILE A 294 25.53 17.41 -5.71
CA ILE A 294 24.31 17.34 -4.90
C ILE A 294 24.26 15.98 -4.20
N PHE A 295 24.52 14.90 -4.94
CA PHE A 295 24.55 13.55 -4.39
C PHE A 295 25.68 13.36 -3.38
N ASN A 296 26.90 13.84 -3.69
CA ASN A 296 28.03 13.74 -2.77
C ASN A 296 27.74 14.45 -1.44
N TYR A 297 27.07 15.61 -1.48
CA TYR A 297 26.65 16.31 -0.28
C TYR A 297 25.58 15.52 0.51
N GLN A 298 24.60 14.94 -0.19
CA GLN A 298 23.57 14.11 0.45
C GLN A 298 24.17 12.87 1.14
N ASP A 299 25.11 12.18 0.50
CA ASP A 299 25.78 10.99 1.06
C ASP A 299 26.62 11.32 2.31
N GLN A 300 27.21 12.52 2.37
CA GLN A 300 28.02 12.96 3.51
C GLN A 300 27.17 13.43 4.70
N GLN A 301 26.02 14.06 4.43
CA GLN A 301 25.20 14.71 5.46
C GLN A 301 24.07 13.82 5.99
N ASN A 302 23.79 12.69 5.36
CA ASN A 302 22.79 11.72 5.79
C ASN A 302 23.41 10.44 6.27
#